data_AF-A0A7L2W502-F1
#
_entry.id   AF-A0A7L2W502-F1
#
_cell.length_a   1.000
_cell.length_b   1.000
_cell.length_c   1.000
_cell.angle_alpha   90.00
_cell.angle_beta   90.00
_cell.angle_gamma   90.00
#
_symmetry.space_group_name_H-M   'P 1'
#
loop_
_entity.id
_entity.type
_entity.pdbx_description
1 polymer ?
#
loop_
_entity_poly.entity_id
_entity_poly.type
_entity_poly.pdbx_seq_one_letter_code
_entity_poly.pdbx_strand_id
1 'polypeptide(L)'
;AQYSHHVIQEILGHLDVRKRDSPRVRAGIIQVLLEAVAIAAKGSIGPTVLEVFNTLLKHLRISVDFELGDRRSSTGSATISTSSKETDERIVQNAIIQTIGFFGSNLPDYQRSEIMMFIMGKVPVLGTTSQSLDTSHLGDLGTRRIQIMLLRSLLMVTSGYKATTITNALPPPFLDPLLSPSLMEDSELRQLVLEILHNLIDRHDNRAKLRGIRIIPDVSDLKIKRDKISRQDVSFMKKHGQQLYRHIYLGCKEEDNVQKNFELLFTSLALTTIELANEEVVIDLIRLAIALQDVAIINEDNLPMFNRCGVMALVAAYLNFLSQMIAVPAFCQHVSKVIETRSLEASYFLPETIFKDKCNLPKSLEKHEKNLFFLTNKIAESLGGSGYSVERLSVPYVPQVTDEDRLSRRKSIVDTVSIQVDILPGNNTEDKADSTEEITFEALKKAIDNNGLEEQEKEKRRLVIEKFQKAPFEEIAAQCETKANLLHDRLAQILELTIRPPPSPSGTMTITAGHAHYQSVPVYEMKFPDLCVY
;
A
#
# COMPACT_ATOMS: atom_id res chain seq x y z
N ALA A 1 25.26 -34.17 -2.24
CA ALA A 1 24.47 -33.17 -2.98
C ALA A 1 23.38 -33.81 -3.83
N GLN A 2 23.70 -34.61 -4.87
CA GLN A 2 22.68 -35.23 -5.76
C GLN A 2 21.70 -36.15 -5.02
N TYR A 3 22.19 -37.06 -4.16
CA TYR A 3 21.32 -37.95 -3.37
C TYR A 3 20.39 -37.19 -2.40
N SER A 4 20.86 -36.08 -1.83
CA SER A 4 20.07 -35.26 -0.89
C SER A 4 18.87 -34.60 -1.58
N HIS A 5 19.03 -34.16 -2.84
CA HIS A 5 17.91 -33.62 -3.61
C HIS A 5 16.89 -34.69 -3.97
N HIS A 6 17.35 -35.87 -4.36
CA HIS A 6 16.45 -36.97 -4.70
C HIS A 6 15.61 -37.36 -3.48
N VAL A 7 16.19 -37.43 -2.28
CA VAL A 7 15.46 -37.68 -1.04
C VAL A 7 14.38 -36.62 -0.79
N ILE A 8 14.70 -35.33 -0.97
CA ILE A 8 13.71 -34.24 -0.81
C ILE A 8 12.56 -34.41 -1.81
N GLN A 9 12.85 -34.73 -3.06
CA GLN A 9 11.83 -34.93 -4.10
C GLN A 9 10.95 -36.16 -3.83
N GLU A 10 11.54 -37.27 -3.36
CA GLU A 10 10.77 -38.46 -2.96
C GLU A 10 9.86 -38.17 -1.77
N ILE A 11 10.32 -37.39 -0.77
CA ILE A 11 9.49 -36.98 0.37
C ILE A 11 8.32 -36.08 -0.10
N LEU A 12 8.58 -35.14 -1.01
CA LEU A 12 7.53 -34.28 -1.60
C LEU A 12 6.53 -35.09 -2.42
N GLY A 13 7.00 -36.05 -3.22
CA GLY A 13 6.16 -36.99 -3.95
C GLY A 13 5.30 -37.84 -3.00
N HIS A 14 5.88 -38.31 -1.89
CA HIS A 14 5.16 -39.03 -0.85
C HIS A 14 4.06 -38.17 -0.20
N LEU A 15 4.35 -36.90 0.07
CA LEU A 15 3.36 -35.94 0.60
C LEU A 15 2.19 -35.74 -0.40
N ASP A 16 2.48 -35.63 -1.70
CA ASP A 16 1.46 -35.51 -2.74
C ASP A 16 0.58 -36.76 -2.87
N VAL A 17 1.16 -37.96 -2.75
CA VAL A 17 0.41 -39.23 -2.73
C VAL A 17 -0.47 -39.33 -1.48
N ARG A 18 0.03 -38.88 -0.32
CA ARG A 18 -0.65 -38.93 0.98
C ARG A 18 -1.47 -37.68 1.31
N LYS A 19 -1.83 -36.85 0.32
CA LYS A 19 -2.54 -35.57 0.53
C LYS A 19 -3.91 -35.69 1.22
N ARG A 20 -4.55 -36.86 1.22
CA ARG A 20 -5.85 -37.14 1.85
C ARG A 20 -5.73 -37.92 3.16
N ASP A 21 -4.52 -38.29 3.57
CA ASP A 21 -4.30 -39.00 4.83
C ASP A 21 -4.52 -38.05 6.02
N SER A 22 -4.62 -38.63 7.22
CA SER A 22 -4.86 -37.88 8.44
C SER A 22 -3.87 -36.71 8.62
N PRO A 23 -4.30 -35.58 9.22
CA PRO A 23 -3.42 -34.42 9.42
C PRO A 23 -2.11 -34.78 10.13
N ARG A 24 -2.14 -35.72 11.08
CA ARG A 24 -0.94 -36.19 11.78
C ARG A 24 0.07 -36.90 10.87
N VAL A 25 -0.41 -37.71 9.93
CA VAL A 25 0.46 -38.39 8.95
C VAL A 25 1.10 -37.35 8.02
N ARG A 26 0.31 -36.41 7.48
CA ARG A 26 0.84 -35.32 6.65
C ARG A 26 1.87 -34.47 7.39
N ALA A 27 1.57 -34.04 8.62
CA ALA A 27 2.51 -33.29 9.46
C ALA A 27 3.79 -34.08 9.76
N GLY A 28 3.69 -35.39 9.98
CA GLY A 28 4.85 -36.27 10.15
C GLY A 28 5.75 -36.31 8.91
N ILE A 29 5.19 -36.40 7.71
CA ILE A 29 5.95 -36.35 6.45
C ILE A 29 6.65 -34.99 6.30
N ILE A 30 5.95 -33.90 6.62
CA ILE A 30 6.52 -32.54 6.59
C ILE A 30 7.66 -32.39 7.61
N GLN A 31 7.54 -32.98 8.80
CA GLN A 31 8.61 -32.98 9.78
C GLN A 31 9.85 -33.73 9.27
N VAL A 32 9.66 -34.88 8.59
CA VAL A 32 10.77 -35.61 7.95
C VAL A 32 11.41 -34.75 6.85
N LEU A 33 10.62 -34.00 6.09
CA LEU A 33 11.13 -33.04 5.10
C LEU A 33 11.98 -31.94 5.76
N LEU A 34 11.51 -31.36 6.86
CA LEU A 34 12.25 -30.35 7.62
C LEU A 34 13.63 -30.86 8.05
N GLU A 35 13.69 -32.05 8.64
CA GLU A 35 14.96 -32.67 9.06
C GLU A 35 15.86 -33.03 7.86
N ALA A 36 15.27 -33.53 6.77
CA ALA A 36 16.02 -33.83 5.54
C ALA A 36 16.64 -32.57 4.94
N VAL A 37 15.93 -31.44 4.96
CA VAL A 37 16.43 -30.12 4.56
C VAL A 37 17.56 -29.67 5.47
N ALA A 38 17.45 -29.86 6.79
CA ALA A 38 18.50 -29.50 7.74
C ALA A 38 19.82 -30.23 7.45
N ILE A 39 19.73 -31.50 7.04
CA ILE A 39 20.89 -32.29 6.63
C ILE A 39 21.42 -31.82 5.26
N ALA A 40 20.53 -31.51 4.32
CA ALA A 40 20.86 -31.10 2.95
C ALA A 40 21.40 -29.66 2.85
N ALA A 41 21.06 -28.77 3.78
CA ALA A 41 21.46 -27.36 3.83
C ALA A 41 22.99 -27.15 3.90
N LYS A 42 23.75 -28.21 4.19
CA LYS A 42 25.22 -28.20 4.10
C LYS A 42 25.75 -28.32 2.65
N GLY A 43 24.88 -28.47 1.65
CA GLY A 43 25.20 -28.50 0.22
C GLY A 43 24.32 -27.54 -0.59
N SER A 44 24.69 -27.27 -1.85
CA SER A 44 23.89 -26.42 -2.75
C SER A 44 22.53 -27.08 -3.03
N ILE A 45 21.41 -26.40 -2.75
CA ILE A 45 20.02 -26.88 -2.98
C ILE A 45 19.42 -26.27 -4.28
N GLY A 46 20.25 -25.66 -5.13
CA GLY A 46 19.88 -24.67 -6.16
C GLY A 46 18.63 -24.91 -7.02
N PRO A 47 18.50 -26.02 -7.79
CA PRO A 47 17.50 -26.10 -8.85
C PRO A 47 16.06 -26.41 -8.38
N THR A 48 15.86 -26.93 -7.16
CA THR A 48 14.54 -27.41 -6.69
C THR A 48 13.89 -26.50 -5.65
N VAL A 49 14.54 -25.38 -5.29
CA VAL A 49 14.07 -24.49 -4.21
C VAL A 49 12.63 -24.04 -4.44
N LEU A 50 12.32 -23.44 -5.60
CA LEU A 50 10.97 -22.97 -5.91
C LEU A 50 9.94 -24.11 -5.96
N GLU A 51 10.31 -25.29 -6.42
CA GLU A 51 9.41 -26.45 -6.47
C GLU A 51 9.02 -26.92 -5.06
N VAL A 52 9.98 -26.94 -4.13
CA VAL A 52 9.74 -27.26 -2.72
C VAL A 52 8.73 -26.27 -2.13
N PHE A 53 8.98 -24.97 -2.28
CA PHE A 53 8.04 -23.94 -1.79
C PHE A 53 6.67 -24.05 -2.47
N ASN A 54 6.62 -24.25 -3.79
CA ASN A 54 5.35 -24.37 -4.51
C ASN A 54 4.52 -25.56 -4.01
N THR A 55 5.15 -26.71 -3.79
CA THR A 55 4.48 -27.91 -3.24
C THR A 55 4.02 -27.66 -1.81
N LEU A 56 4.86 -27.07 -0.94
CA LEU A 56 4.48 -26.72 0.42
C LEU A 56 3.29 -25.74 0.46
N LEU A 57 3.31 -24.68 -0.34
CA LEU A 57 2.21 -23.72 -0.44
C LEU A 57 0.93 -24.35 -1.00
N LYS A 58 1.04 -25.31 -1.94
CA LYS A 58 -0.09 -26.09 -2.44
C LYS A 58 -0.72 -26.93 -1.32
N HIS A 59 0.09 -27.64 -0.54
CA HIS A 59 -0.41 -28.43 0.62
C HIS A 59 -0.96 -27.55 1.74
N LEU A 60 -0.44 -26.33 1.91
CA LEU A 60 -0.97 -25.35 2.83
C LEU A 60 -2.40 -24.95 2.46
N ARG A 61 -2.65 -24.70 1.16
CA ARG A 61 -4.01 -24.42 0.65
C ARG A 61 -4.95 -25.61 0.82
N ILE A 62 -4.51 -26.81 0.46
CA ILE A 62 -5.30 -28.05 0.65
C ILE A 62 -5.71 -28.22 2.12
N SER A 63 -4.79 -27.94 3.05
CA SER A 63 -5.08 -28.02 4.49
C SER A 63 -6.08 -26.94 4.95
N VAL A 64 -6.03 -25.73 4.38
CA VAL A 64 -7.05 -24.70 4.61
C VAL A 64 -8.41 -25.12 4.04
N ASP A 65 -8.46 -25.75 2.86
CA ASP A 65 -9.69 -26.24 2.26
C ASP A 65 -10.36 -27.31 3.13
N PHE A 66 -9.57 -28.24 3.68
CA PHE A 66 -10.08 -29.25 4.64
C PHE A 66 -10.59 -28.62 5.93
N GLU A 67 -9.87 -27.64 6.50
CA GLU A 67 -10.31 -26.91 7.71
C GLU A 67 -11.69 -26.26 7.50
N LEU A 68 -11.96 -25.74 6.30
CA LEU A 68 -13.22 -25.09 5.96
C LEU A 68 -14.33 -26.09 5.60
N GLY A 69 -13.99 -27.22 4.99
CA GLY A 69 -14.92 -28.31 4.68
C GLY A 69 -15.54 -28.95 5.92
N ASP A 70 -14.73 -29.17 6.97
CA ASP A 70 -15.19 -29.69 8.26
C ASP A 70 -16.15 -28.74 8.97
N ARG A 71 -15.94 -27.42 8.81
CA ARG A 71 -16.84 -26.40 9.35
C ARG A 71 -18.21 -26.44 8.68
N ARG A 72 -18.27 -26.57 7.36
CA ARG A 72 -19.53 -26.63 6.58
C ARG A 72 -20.37 -27.88 6.90
N SER A 73 -19.72 -29.00 7.20
CA SER A 73 -20.38 -30.26 7.59
C SER A 73 -20.85 -30.28 9.05
N SER A 74 -20.24 -29.48 9.93
CA SER A 74 -20.67 -29.34 11.33
C SER A 74 -21.93 -28.49 11.55
N THR A 75 -22.33 -27.67 10.56
CA THR A 75 -23.51 -26.77 10.65
C THR A 75 -24.87 -27.49 10.72
N GLY A 76 -24.90 -28.83 10.63
CA GLY A 76 -26.11 -29.65 10.78
C GLY A 76 -26.38 -30.20 12.18
N SER A 77 -25.51 -29.95 13.17
CA SER A 77 -25.71 -30.44 14.54
C SER A 77 -25.52 -29.31 15.55
N ALA A 78 -26.65 -28.77 16.01
CA ALA A 78 -26.70 -27.78 17.08
C ALA A 78 -26.25 -28.40 18.42
N THR A 79 -24.95 -28.37 18.69
CA THR A 79 -24.42 -28.41 20.06
C THR A 79 -23.32 -27.36 20.20
N ILE A 80 -23.68 -26.27 20.87
CA ILE A 80 -22.76 -25.24 21.35
C ILE A 80 -21.79 -25.91 22.33
N SER A 81 -20.58 -26.21 21.85
CA SER A 81 -19.43 -26.47 22.72
C SER A 81 -18.44 -25.33 22.55
N THR A 82 -18.50 -24.42 23.50
CA THR A 82 -17.55 -23.34 23.74
C THR A 82 -16.22 -23.92 24.24
N SER A 83 -15.40 -24.43 23.34
CA SER A 83 -13.95 -24.61 23.55
C SER A 83 -13.31 -24.98 22.23
N SER A 84 -12.29 -24.22 21.84
CA SER A 84 -11.36 -24.45 20.74
C SER A 84 -11.00 -25.92 20.50
N LYS A 85 -11.75 -26.64 19.67
CA LYS A 85 -11.14 -27.72 18.88
C LYS A 85 -10.24 -27.02 17.88
N GLU A 86 -8.95 -26.89 18.21
CA GLU A 86 -7.94 -26.69 17.17
C GLU A 86 -8.22 -27.75 16.11
N THR A 87 -8.60 -27.30 14.92
CA THR A 87 -8.71 -28.17 13.76
C THR A 87 -7.37 -28.86 13.59
N ASP A 88 -7.35 -30.20 13.58
CA ASP A 88 -6.11 -30.98 13.46
C ASP A 88 -5.29 -30.56 12.22
N GLU A 89 -5.95 -29.97 11.22
CA GLU A 89 -5.33 -29.30 10.06
C GLU A 89 -4.35 -28.18 10.43
N ARG A 90 -4.56 -27.44 11.53
CA ARG A 90 -3.63 -26.40 11.99
C ARG A 90 -2.25 -26.95 12.31
N ILE A 91 -2.16 -28.21 12.73
CA ILE A 91 -0.88 -28.89 12.96
C ILE A 91 -0.12 -29.00 11.63
N VAL A 92 -0.81 -29.36 10.55
CA VAL A 92 -0.24 -29.42 9.20
C VAL A 92 0.16 -28.03 8.72
N GLN A 93 -0.74 -27.04 8.85
CA GLN A 93 -0.46 -25.65 8.44
C GLN A 93 0.78 -25.09 9.15
N ASN A 94 0.89 -25.28 10.46
CA ASN A 94 2.03 -24.83 11.25
C ASN A 94 3.32 -25.58 10.89
N ALA A 95 3.27 -26.90 10.67
CA ALA A 95 4.42 -27.68 10.24
C ALA A 95 4.93 -27.20 8.87
N ILE A 96 4.04 -26.88 7.93
CA ILE A 96 4.40 -26.32 6.62
C ILE A 96 5.07 -24.95 6.79
N ILE A 97 4.45 -24.03 7.54
CA ILE A 97 4.98 -22.68 7.78
C ILE A 97 6.37 -22.74 8.42
N GLN A 98 6.57 -23.62 9.41
CA GLN A 98 7.87 -23.84 10.04
C GLN A 98 8.90 -24.38 9.05
N THR A 99 8.52 -25.34 8.21
CA THR A 99 9.40 -25.92 7.18
C THR A 99 9.82 -24.89 6.14
N ILE A 100 8.89 -24.06 5.66
CA ILE A 100 9.14 -22.92 4.77
C ILE A 100 10.14 -21.95 5.42
N GLY A 101 9.92 -21.59 6.68
CA GLY A 101 10.79 -20.69 7.43
C GLY A 101 12.21 -21.21 7.58
N PHE A 102 12.33 -22.46 8.01
CA PHE A 102 13.62 -23.11 8.18
C PHE A 102 14.36 -23.24 6.85
N PHE A 103 13.67 -23.65 5.78
CA PHE A 103 14.24 -23.71 4.45
C PHE A 103 14.73 -22.32 4.01
N GLY A 104 13.89 -21.29 4.13
CA GLY A 104 14.23 -19.91 3.80
C GLY A 104 15.42 -19.36 4.58
N SER A 105 15.55 -19.70 5.86
CA SER A 105 16.68 -19.26 6.71
C SER A 105 18.04 -19.82 6.28
N ASN A 106 18.06 -20.94 5.56
CA ASN A 106 19.27 -21.57 5.05
C ASN A 106 19.65 -21.10 3.63
N LEU A 107 18.82 -20.25 3.00
CA LEU A 107 19.09 -19.73 1.66
C LEU A 107 19.92 -18.44 1.71
N PRO A 108 20.78 -18.20 0.70
CA PRO A 108 21.37 -16.89 0.47
C PRO A 108 20.30 -15.82 0.23
N ASP A 109 20.62 -14.56 0.56
CA ASP A 109 19.67 -13.44 0.50
C ASP A 109 19.01 -13.27 -0.87
N TYR A 110 19.75 -13.45 -1.99
CA TYR A 110 19.17 -13.31 -3.34
C TYR A 110 18.05 -14.34 -3.61
N GLN A 111 18.22 -15.59 -3.17
CA GLN A 111 17.17 -16.61 -3.30
C GLN A 111 16.03 -16.36 -2.33
N ARG A 112 16.32 -15.83 -1.13
CA ARG A 112 15.27 -15.42 -0.19
C ARG A 112 14.37 -14.35 -0.81
N SER A 113 14.93 -13.35 -1.49
CA SER A 113 14.16 -12.33 -2.21
C SER A 113 13.29 -12.94 -3.31
N GLU A 114 13.80 -13.91 -4.08
CA GLU A 114 13.00 -14.64 -5.08
C GLU A 114 11.85 -15.41 -4.44
N ILE A 115 12.08 -16.07 -3.30
CA ILE A 115 11.02 -16.78 -2.55
C ILE A 115 9.99 -15.80 -1.96
N MET A 116 10.42 -14.64 -1.46
CA MET A 116 9.51 -13.61 -0.96
C MET A 116 8.58 -13.13 -2.08
N MET A 117 9.15 -12.81 -3.26
CA MET A 117 8.39 -12.46 -4.46
C MET A 117 7.44 -13.58 -4.89
N PHE A 118 7.91 -14.83 -4.86
CA PHE A 118 7.11 -15.99 -5.23
C PHE A 118 5.90 -16.19 -4.30
N ILE A 119 6.10 -16.13 -2.98
CA ILE A 119 5.01 -16.24 -2.00
C ILE A 119 4.03 -15.08 -2.19
N MET A 120 4.53 -13.85 -2.34
CA MET A 120 3.69 -12.67 -2.52
C MET A 120 2.85 -12.76 -3.80
N GLY A 121 3.41 -13.26 -4.89
CA GLY A 121 2.67 -13.51 -6.14
C GLY A 121 1.61 -14.61 -6.04
N LYS A 122 1.58 -15.38 -4.94
CA LYS A 122 0.53 -16.35 -4.63
C LYS A 122 -0.53 -15.77 -3.69
N VAL A 123 -0.28 -14.66 -2.99
CA VAL A 123 -1.27 -14.06 -2.08
C VAL A 123 -2.46 -13.57 -2.92
N PRO A 124 -3.68 -14.09 -2.69
CA PRO A 124 -4.84 -13.65 -3.45
C PRO A 124 -5.19 -12.21 -3.07
N VAL A 125 -5.52 -11.39 -4.07
CA VAL A 125 -5.97 -10.01 -3.90
C VAL A 125 -7.49 -9.98 -3.95
N LEU A 126 -8.14 -9.40 -2.94
CA LEU A 126 -9.60 -9.33 -2.90
C LEU A 126 -10.11 -8.47 -4.06
N GLY A 127 -11.05 -9.00 -4.84
CA GLY A 127 -11.71 -8.26 -5.91
C GLY A 127 -11.04 -8.26 -7.29
N THR A 128 -9.85 -8.85 -7.48
CA THR A 128 -9.32 -9.15 -8.82
C THR A 128 -9.52 -10.62 -9.15
N THR A 129 -10.31 -10.89 -10.19
CA THR A 129 -10.34 -12.21 -10.85
C THR A 129 -9.07 -12.34 -11.68
N SER A 130 -7.92 -12.54 -11.02
CA SER A 130 -6.66 -12.81 -11.70
C SER A 130 -6.26 -14.28 -11.51
N GLN A 131 -5.64 -14.84 -12.54
CA GLN A 131 -5.43 -16.26 -12.86
C GLN A 131 -4.48 -16.99 -11.89
N SER A 132 -4.79 -17.04 -10.59
CA SER A 132 -4.01 -17.77 -9.59
C SER A 132 -4.89 -18.83 -8.93
N LEU A 133 -4.91 -20.03 -9.53
CA LEU A 133 -5.37 -21.30 -8.94
C LEU A 133 -6.69 -21.21 -8.14
N ASP A 134 -7.83 -21.27 -8.84
CA ASP A 134 -9.17 -21.69 -8.39
C ASP A 134 -9.54 -21.46 -6.90
N THR A 135 -9.48 -20.22 -6.41
CA THR A 135 -10.03 -19.86 -5.09
C THR A 135 -11.52 -19.47 -5.13
N SER A 136 -12.14 -19.50 -6.32
CA SER A 136 -13.54 -19.15 -6.58
C SER A 136 -14.55 -19.98 -5.74
N HIS A 137 -14.18 -21.17 -5.30
CA HIS A 137 -15.03 -22.07 -4.51
C HIS A 137 -14.98 -21.84 -2.98
N LEU A 138 -14.01 -21.07 -2.49
CA LEU A 138 -13.72 -20.97 -1.05
C LEU A 138 -14.47 -19.84 -0.34
N GLY A 139 -14.95 -18.84 -1.08
CA GLY A 139 -15.58 -17.64 -0.55
C GLY A 139 -14.60 -16.73 0.22
N ASP A 140 -15.08 -15.58 0.68
CA ASP A 140 -14.22 -14.53 1.27
C ASP A 140 -13.45 -15.00 2.52
N LEU A 141 -14.09 -15.83 3.36
CA LEU A 141 -13.45 -16.43 4.54
C LEU A 141 -12.28 -17.35 4.17
N GLY A 142 -12.42 -18.11 3.09
CA GLY A 142 -11.36 -19.00 2.61
C GLY A 142 -10.20 -18.23 2.02
N THR A 143 -10.50 -17.22 1.18
CA THR A 143 -9.50 -16.29 0.65
C THR A 143 -8.70 -15.64 1.77
N ARG A 144 -9.39 -15.11 2.80
CA ARG A 144 -8.76 -14.52 3.99
C ARG A 144 -7.86 -15.50 4.71
N ARG A 145 -8.32 -16.72 4.95
CA ARG A 145 -7.53 -17.76 5.63
C ARG A 145 -6.25 -18.08 4.86
N ILE A 146 -6.34 -18.19 3.53
CA ILE A 146 -5.18 -18.38 2.66
C ILE A 146 -4.22 -17.18 2.75
N GLN A 147 -4.72 -15.94 2.70
CA GLN A 147 -3.88 -14.74 2.86
C GLN A 147 -3.08 -14.79 4.18
N ILE A 148 -3.75 -15.11 5.30
CA ILE A 148 -3.09 -15.23 6.61
C ILE A 148 -1.99 -16.30 6.57
N MET A 149 -2.27 -17.49 6.03
CA MET A 149 -1.30 -18.59 5.98
C MET A 149 -0.08 -18.26 5.10
N LEU A 150 -0.30 -17.58 3.97
CA LEU A 150 0.77 -17.15 3.07
C LEU A 150 1.60 -16.02 3.67
N LEU A 151 0.97 -15.03 4.32
CA LEU A 151 1.71 -13.97 5.00
C LEU A 151 2.48 -14.49 6.21
N ARG A 152 1.97 -15.48 6.97
CA ARG A 152 2.74 -16.17 8.01
C ARG A 152 3.94 -16.92 7.43
N SER A 153 3.77 -17.57 6.28
CA SER A 153 4.88 -18.21 5.55
C SER A 153 5.93 -17.18 5.13
N LEU A 154 5.50 -16.05 4.58
CA LEU A 154 6.37 -14.94 4.19
C LEU A 154 7.11 -14.34 5.40
N LEU A 155 6.42 -14.12 6.52
CA LEU A 155 7.01 -13.63 7.77
C LEU A 155 8.14 -14.55 8.27
N MET A 156 7.97 -15.86 8.15
CA MET A 156 9.01 -16.81 8.49
C MET A 156 10.22 -16.72 7.54
N VAL A 157 9.99 -16.52 6.23
CA VAL A 157 11.06 -16.33 5.24
C VAL A 157 11.80 -15.00 5.42
N THR A 158 11.15 -13.95 5.92
CA THR A 158 11.82 -12.66 6.22
C THR A 158 12.58 -12.67 7.54
N SER A 159 12.37 -13.66 8.41
CA SER A 159 13.03 -13.73 9.72
C SER A 159 14.56 -13.86 9.59
N GLY A 160 15.30 -12.88 10.13
CA GLY A 160 16.77 -12.85 10.05
C GLY A 160 17.32 -12.49 8.66
N TYR A 161 16.47 -12.00 7.74
CA TYR A 161 16.92 -11.42 6.49
C TYR A 161 17.64 -10.08 6.76
N LYS A 162 18.83 -9.89 6.19
CA LYS A 162 19.64 -8.70 6.43
C LYS A 162 20.03 -8.04 5.11
N ALA A 163 19.14 -7.18 4.62
CA ALA A 163 19.44 -6.41 3.43
C ALA A 163 20.52 -5.35 3.69
N THR A 164 21.41 -5.17 2.73
CA THR A 164 22.39 -4.08 2.72
C THR A 164 21.71 -2.73 2.46
N THR A 165 20.74 -2.70 1.55
CA THR A 165 19.94 -1.51 1.20
C THR A 165 18.46 -1.84 1.17
N ILE A 166 17.63 -0.85 1.46
CA ILE A 166 16.18 -1.07 1.58
C ILE A 166 15.55 -1.47 0.24
N THR A 167 16.06 -0.96 -0.88
CA THR A 167 15.59 -1.30 -2.23
C THR A 167 15.72 -2.79 -2.54
N ASN A 168 16.73 -3.46 -1.97
CA ASN A 168 16.91 -4.91 -2.14
C ASN A 168 15.96 -5.72 -1.24
N ALA A 169 15.52 -5.15 -0.11
CA ALA A 169 14.54 -5.77 0.78
C ALA A 169 13.10 -5.56 0.31
N LEU A 170 12.82 -4.37 -0.23
CA LEU A 170 11.50 -3.90 -0.63
C LEU A 170 11.53 -3.36 -2.06
N PRO A 171 11.81 -4.20 -3.08
CA PRO A 171 11.70 -3.76 -4.46
C PRO A 171 10.24 -3.40 -4.78
N PRO A 172 9.95 -2.43 -5.66
CA PRO A 172 8.59 -1.96 -5.91
C PRO A 172 7.57 -3.05 -6.27
N PRO A 173 7.91 -4.06 -7.11
CA PRO A 173 7.01 -5.18 -7.41
C PRO A 173 6.63 -6.04 -6.19
N PHE A 174 7.40 -5.96 -5.10
CA PHE A 174 7.09 -6.59 -3.82
C PHE A 174 6.30 -5.64 -2.91
N LEU A 175 6.70 -4.37 -2.87
CA LEU A 175 6.17 -3.35 -1.96
C LEU A 175 4.69 -3.06 -2.25
N ASP A 176 4.32 -2.88 -3.52
CA ASP A 176 2.95 -2.49 -3.88
C ASP A 176 1.92 -3.56 -3.48
N PRO A 177 2.12 -4.86 -3.79
CA PRO A 177 1.20 -5.90 -3.34
C PRO A 177 1.16 -6.05 -1.82
N LEU A 178 2.31 -5.91 -1.15
CA LEU A 178 2.41 -6.05 0.31
C LEU A 178 1.64 -4.96 1.04
N LEU A 179 1.64 -3.74 0.51
CA LEU A 179 0.94 -2.58 1.09
C LEU A 179 -0.48 -2.40 0.53
N SER A 180 -1.03 -3.40 -0.16
CA SER A 180 -2.31 -3.29 -0.84
C SER A 180 -3.47 -3.08 0.15
N PRO A 181 -4.51 -2.29 -0.21
CA PRO A 181 -5.65 -2.03 0.66
C PRO A 181 -6.41 -3.30 1.09
N SER A 182 -6.43 -4.34 0.26
CA SER A 182 -7.09 -5.61 0.61
C SER A 182 -6.49 -6.32 1.82
N LEU A 183 -5.23 -6.05 2.14
CA LEU A 183 -4.55 -6.57 3.33
C LEU A 183 -4.77 -5.67 4.57
N MET A 184 -5.49 -4.55 4.40
CA MET A 184 -5.81 -3.61 5.47
C MET A 184 -7.14 -3.89 6.18
N GLU A 185 -8.08 -4.57 5.52
CA GLU A 185 -9.44 -4.77 6.04
C GLU A 185 -9.50 -5.67 7.28
N ASP A 186 -8.49 -6.52 7.49
CA ASP A 186 -8.44 -7.48 8.60
C ASP A 186 -7.25 -7.19 9.52
N SER A 187 -7.51 -7.04 10.81
CA SER A 187 -6.47 -6.75 11.80
C SER A 187 -5.34 -7.79 11.86
N GLU A 188 -5.59 -9.08 11.58
CA GLU A 188 -4.53 -10.08 11.58
C GLU A 188 -3.62 -9.90 10.35
N LEU A 189 -4.20 -9.66 9.17
CA LEU A 189 -3.45 -9.36 7.95
C LEU A 189 -2.59 -8.09 8.12
N ARG A 190 -3.18 -7.01 8.64
CA ARG A 190 -2.44 -5.76 8.92
C ARG A 190 -1.24 -5.99 9.82
N GLN A 191 -1.44 -6.72 10.91
CA GLN A 191 -0.36 -7.03 11.83
C GLN A 191 0.74 -7.85 11.15
N LEU A 192 0.39 -8.86 10.36
CA LEU A 192 1.37 -9.66 9.61
C LEU A 192 2.18 -8.80 8.63
N VAL A 193 1.52 -7.89 7.90
CA VAL A 193 2.22 -6.96 6.99
C VAL A 193 3.21 -6.07 7.75
N LEU A 194 2.78 -5.48 8.88
CA LEU A 194 3.68 -4.66 9.72
C LEU A 194 4.87 -5.48 10.24
N GLU A 195 4.63 -6.71 10.71
CA GLU A 195 5.70 -7.59 11.20
C GLU A 195 6.69 -8.00 10.09
N ILE A 196 6.20 -8.22 8.86
CA ILE A 196 7.04 -8.46 7.67
C ILE A 196 7.89 -7.23 7.36
N LEU A 197 7.28 -6.03 7.33
CA LEU A 197 8.00 -4.78 7.10
C LEU A 197 9.07 -4.55 8.16
N HIS A 198 8.79 -4.85 9.44
CA HIS A 198 9.77 -4.72 10.50
C HIS A 198 11.00 -5.61 10.27
N ASN A 199 10.79 -6.88 9.89
CA ASN A 199 11.90 -7.79 9.58
C ASN A 199 12.76 -7.29 8.40
N LEU A 200 12.15 -6.64 7.42
CA LEU A 200 12.84 -6.17 6.22
C LEU A 200 13.52 -4.81 6.41
N ILE A 201 13.00 -3.95 7.29
CA ILE A 201 13.56 -2.63 7.59
C ILE A 201 14.65 -2.73 8.66
N ASP A 202 14.49 -3.57 9.69
CA ASP A 202 15.37 -3.63 10.86
C ASP A 202 16.70 -4.35 10.60
N ARG A 203 17.65 -3.65 9.98
CA ARG A 203 18.98 -4.19 9.65
C ARG A 203 19.85 -4.45 10.87
N HIS A 204 19.62 -3.72 11.97
CA HIS A 204 20.48 -3.73 13.15
C HIS A 204 19.87 -4.41 14.39
N ASP A 205 18.75 -5.11 14.22
CA ASP A 205 18.05 -5.86 15.28
C ASP A 205 17.65 -4.94 16.46
N ASN A 206 17.06 -3.80 16.14
CA ASN A 206 16.54 -2.83 17.10
C ASN A 206 15.09 -3.11 17.51
N ARG A 207 14.35 -3.92 16.74
CA ARG A 207 12.92 -4.23 16.99
C ARG A 207 12.68 -4.74 18.40
N ALA A 208 13.55 -5.60 18.93
CA ALA A 208 13.41 -6.13 20.29
C ALA A 208 13.45 -5.03 21.37
N LYS A 209 14.19 -3.94 21.13
CA LYS A 209 14.34 -2.81 22.07
C LYS A 209 13.12 -1.89 22.08
N LEU A 210 12.34 -1.92 20.98
CA LEU A 210 11.16 -1.10 20.74
C LEU A 210 9.84 -1.80 21.16
N ARG A 211 9.90 -3.04 21.66
CA ARG A 211 8.72 -3.78 22.12
C ARG A 211 8.01 -3.05 23.26
N GLY A 212 6.68 -3.04 23.21
CA GLY A 212 5.81 -2.40 24.17
C GLY A 212 5.82 -0.88 24.01
N ILE A 213 4.76 -0.35 23.41
CA ILE A 213 4.56 1.10 23.24
C ILE A 213 4.54 1.79 24.60
N ARG A 214 5.41 2.79 24.78
CA ARG A 214 5.58 3.56 26.01
C ARG A 214 6.26 4.90 25.74
N ILE A 215 6.14 5.83 26.67
CA ILE A 215 7.02 6.99 26.75
C ILE A 215 8.39 6.51 27.21
N ILE A 216 9.42 6.80 26.41
CA ILE A 216 10.80 6.38 26.70
C ILE A 216 11.48 7.54 27.45
N PRO A 217 11.88 7.36 28.72
CA PRO A 217 12.49 8.45 29.48
C PRO A 217 13.82 8.92 28.89
N ASP A 218 14.68 7.97 28.51
CA ASP A 218 15.94 8.22 27.83
C ASP A 218 16.17 7.15 26.74
N VAL A 219 16.19 7.58 25.48
CA VAL A 219 16.44 6.71 24.32
C VAL A 219 17.88 6.16 24.32
N SER A 220 18.82 6.83 24.99
CA SER A 220 20.22 6.40 25.10
C SER A 220 20.34 5.04 25.80
N ASP A 221 19.45 4.76 26.76
CA ASP A 221 19.40 3.48 27.49
C ASP A 221 19.06 2.29 26.59
N LEU A 222 18.34 2.54 25.50
CA LEU A 222 17.99 1.49 24.53
C LEU A 222 19.21 1.04 23.70
N LYS A 223 20.30 1.83 23.68
CA LYS A 223 21.50 1.53 22.89
C LYS A 223 21.15 1.20 21.44
N ILE A 224 20.39 2.09 20.80
CA ILE A 224 19.97 1.96 19.41
C ILE A 224 21.22 1.88 18.52
N LYS A 225 21.25 0.88 17.63
CA LYS A 225 22.29 0.72 16.63
C LYS A 225 21.81 1.36 15.34
N ARG A 226 22.62 2.24 14.75
CA ARG A 226 22.23 2.96 13.54
C ARG A 226 23.46 3.29 12.71
N ASP A 227 23.34 3.06 11.41
CA ASP A 227 24.31 3.50 10.42
C ASP A 227 23.84 4.80 9.73
N LYS A 228 24.80 5.49 9.11
CA LYS A 228 24.48 6.64 8.27
C LYS A 228 23.66 6.16 7.05
N ILE A 229 22.54 6.82 6.80
CA ILE A 229 21.67 6.49 5.67
C ILE A 229 22.42 6.56 4.33
N SER A 230 22.20 5.56 3.47
CA SER A 230 22.83 5.50 2.15
C SER A 230 22.11 6.39 1.12
N ARG A 231 22.79 6.79 0.04
CA ARG A 231 22.15 7.53 -1.07
C ARG A 231 21.02 6.73 -1.74
N GLN A 232 21.15 5.40 -1.78
CA GLN A 232 20.12 4.52 -2.33
C GLN A 232 18.86 4.54 -1.45
N ASP A 233 19.02 4.45 -0.13
CA ASP A 233 17.90 4.51 0.82
C ASP A 233 17.21 5.88 0.79
N VAL A 234 17.98 6.98 0.66
CA VAL A 234 17.41 8.32 0.45
C VAL A 234 16.57 8.37 -0.84
N SER A 235 17.09 7.81 -1.94
CA SER A 235 16.34 7.77 -3.21
C SER A 235 15.08 6.91 -3.11
N PHE A 236 15.15 5.80 -2.37
CA PHE A 236 14.00 4.95 -2.09
C PHE A 236 12.93 5.73 -1.33
N MET A 237 13.28 6.42 -0.23
CA MET A 237 12.31 7.19 0.55
C MET A 237 11.67 8.32 -0.26
N LYS A 238 12.41 8.96 -1.17
CA LYS A 238 11.85 9.96 -2.09
C LYS A 238 10.82 9.39 -3.06
N LYS A 239 10.96 8.13 -3.49
CA LYS A 239 10.07 7.49 -4.47
C LYS A 239 8.90 6.73 -3.82
N HIS A 240 9.19 6.01 -2.75
CA HIS A 240 8.28 5.01 -2.15
C HIS A 240 7.89 5.34 -0.71
N GLY A 241 8.49 6.35 -0.07
CA GLY A 241 8.18 6.73 1.32
C GLY A 241 6.70 7.01 1.55
N GLN A 242 6.03 7.62 0.57
CA GLN A 242 4.59 7.90 0.64
C GLN A 242 3.74 6.64 0.81
N GLN A 243 4.13 5.51 0.23
CA GLN A 243 3.41 4.25 0.37
C GLN A 243 3.50 3.73 1.81
N LEU A 244 4.68 3.83 2.43
CA LEU A 244 4.90 3.47 3.84
C LEU A 244 4.09 4.39 4.77
N TYR A 245 4.15 5.71 4.56
CA TYR A 245 3.41 6.68 5.37
C TYR A 245 1.90 6.47 5.26
N ARG A 246 1.42 6.20 4.04
CA ARG A 246 0.01 5.90 3.79
C ARG A 246 -0.44 4.64 4.50
N HIS A 247 0.35 3.57 4.45
CA HIS A 247 0.01 2.32 5.12
C HIS A 247 -0.09 2.51 6.64
N ILE A 248 0.84 3.25 7.26
CA ILE A 248 0.79 3.60 8.69
C ILE A 248 -0.43 4.46 9.00
N TYR A 249 -0.71 5.47 8.16
CA TYR A 249 -1.84 6.38 8.33
C TYR A 249 -3.17 5.63 8.31
N LEU A 250 -3.40 4.80 7.29
CA LEU A 250 -4.62 4.00 7.16
C LEU A 250 -4.71 2.95 8.27
N GLY A 251 -3.59 2.33 8.67
CA GLY A 251 -3.58 1.36 9.76
C GLY A 251 -4.06 1.93 11.10
N CYS A 252 -3.96 3.24 11.31
CA CYS A 252 -4.50 3.92 12.48
C CYS A 252 -6.01 4.23 12.37
N LYS A 253 -6.55 4.26 11.15
CA LYS A 253 -7.93 4.63 10.81
C LYS A 253 -8.92 3.44 10.80
N GLU A 254 -8.46 2.26 11.21
CA GLU A 254 -9.30 1.07 11.24
C GLU A 254 -10.03 0.91 12.59
N GLU A 255 -11.28 0.48 12.55
CA GLU A 255 -12.15 0.38 13.73
C GLU A 255 -11.80 -0.83 14.62
N ASP A 256 -11.33 -1.93 14.02
CA ASP A 256 -10.99 -3.18 14.72
C ASP A 256 -9.56 -3.16 15.32
N ASN A 257 -8.97 -1.98 15.49
CA ASN A 257 -7.65 -1.81 16.06
C ASN A 257 -7.57 -2.23 17.52
N VAL A 258 -6.59 -3.07 17.82
CA VAL A 258 -6.23 -3.52 19.17
C VAL A 258 -4.85 -2.97 19.57
N GLN A 259 -4.51 -3.05 20.86
CA GLN A 259 -3.20 -2.64 21.39
C GLN A 259 -2.02 -3.15 20.54
N LYS A 260 -2.04 -4.44 20.18
CA LYS A 260 -0.97 -5.05 19.38
C LYS A 260 -0.75 -4.31 18.05
N ASN A 261 -1.81 -3.82 17.40
CA ASN A 261 -1.65 -3.06 16.16
C ASN A 261 -0.97 -1.71 16.40
N PHE A 262 -1.35 -0.99 17.47
CA PHE A 262 -0.69 0.28 17.85
C PHE A 262 0.79 0.09 18.21
N GLU A 263 1.15 -1.00 18.89
CA GLU A 263 2.55 -1.35 19.15
C GLU A 263 3.36 -1.59 17.87
N LEU A 264 2.76 -2.28 16.90
CA LEU A 264 3.40 -2.51 15.60
C LEU A 264 3.53 -1.22 14.79
N LEU A 265 2.52 -0.35 14.79
CA LEU A 265 2.57 0.96 14.14
C LEU A 265 3.65 1.87 14.75
N PHE A 266 3.76 1.89 16.09
CA PHE A 266 4.85 2.59 16.78
C PHE A 266 6.21 2.06 16.34
N THR A 267 6.35 0.73 16.30
CA THR A 267 7.59 0.07 15.86
C THR A 267 7.91 0.42 14.41
N SER A 268 6.91 0.51 13.51
CA SER A 268 7.12 0.95 12.12
C SER A 268 7.69 2.37 12.07
N LEU A 269 7.06 3.33 12.75
CA LEU A 269 7.52 4.71 12.79
C LEU A 269 8.95 4.83 13.36
N ALA A 270 9.23 4.09 14.44
CA ALA A 270 10.55 4.06 15.08
C ALA A 270 11.61 3.43 14.17
N LEU A 271 11.34 2.29 13.53
CA LEU A 271 12.28 1.64 12.61
C LEU A 271 12.53 2.50 11.36
N THR A 272 11.51 3.13 10.78
CA THR A 272 11.70 4.09 9.68
C THR A 272 12.59 5.26 10.13
N THR A 273 12.44 5.73 11.36
CA THR A 273 13.29 6.79 11.93
C THR A 273 14.74 6.35 12.11
N ILE A 274 14.96 5.14 12.61
CA ILE A 274 16.31 4.61 12.87
C ILE A 274 17.02 4.30 11.55
N GLU A 275 16.36 3.62 10.62
CA GLU A 275 17.02 3.01 9.46
C GLU A 275 16.98 3.90 8.21
N LEU A 276 15.92 4.70 8.05
CA LEU A 276 15.58 5.34 6.76
C LEU A 276 15.42 6.87 6.85
N ALA A 277 15.58 7.48 8.02
CA ALA A 277 15.39 8.93 8.13
C ALA A 277 16.63 9.75 7.79
N ASN A 278 16.44 10.70 6.88
CA ASN A 278 17.23 11.92 6.73
C ASN A 278 16.40 13.14 7.17
N GLU A 279 16.92 14.35 7.01
CA GLU A 279 16.22 15.60 7.42
C GLU A 279 14.84 15.76 6.77
N GLU A 280 14.70 15.42 5.48
CA GLU A 280 13.42 15.49 4.76
C GLU A 280 12.41 14.46 5.32
N VAL A 281 12.84 13.22 5.53
CA VAL A 281 12.01 12.13 6.07
C VAL A 281 11.58 12.42 7.51
N VAL A 282 12.45 13.02 8.34
CA VAL A 282 12.07 13.46 9.69
C VAL A 282 10.88 14.43 9.63
N ILE A 283 10.93 15.42 8.73
CA ILE A 283 9.83 16.37 8.57
C ILE A 283 8.55 15.66 8.10
N ASP A 284 8.64 14.74 7.14
CA ASP A 284 7.46 14.01 6.66
C ASP A 284 6.86 13.09 7.74
N LEU A 285 7.69 12.49 8.61
CA LEU A 285 7.22 11.70 9.74
C LEU A 285 6.56 12.58 10.83
N ILE A 286 7.04 13.80 11.06
CA ILE A 286 6.37 14.77 11.94
C ILE A 286 5.00 15.17 11.36
N ARG A 287 4.94 15.45 10.05
CA ARG A 287 3.67 15.77 9.36
C ARG A 287 2.68 14.61 9.47
N LEU A 288 3.14 13.38 9.31
CA LEU A 288 2.33 12.18 9.52
C LEU A 288 1.81 12.09 10.95
N ALA A 289 2.66 12.31 11.96
CA ALA A 289 2.26 12.28 13.37
C ALA A 289 1.21 13.35 13.71
N ILE A 290 1.34 14.57 13.16
CA ILE A 290 0.35 15.63 13.31
C ILE A 290 -0.97 15.23 12.63
N ALA A 291 -0.92 14.71 11.40
CA ALA A 291 -2.12 14.27 10.69
C ALA A 291 -2.85 13.12 11.42
N LEU A 292 -2.12 12.19 12.04
CA LEU A 292 -2.69 11.15 12.89
C LEU A 292 -3.39 11.74 14.12
N GLN A 293 -2.78 12.73 14.78
CA GLN A 293 -3.43 13.45 15.87
C GLN A 293 -4.74 14.10 15.40
N ASP A 294 -4.73 14.76 14.24
CA ASP A 294 -5.90 15.45 13.70
C ASP A 294 -7.04 14.47 13.37
N VAL A 295 -6.74 13.28 12.85
CA VAL A 295 -7.73 12.20 12.65
C VAL A 295 -8.45 11.87 13.95
N ALA A 296 -7.71 11.73 15.05
CA ALA A 296 -8.31 11.42 16.35
C ALA A 296 -9.14 12.58 16.93
N ILE A 297 -8.78 13.83 16.61
CA ILE A 297 -9.52 15.04 17.05
C ILE A 297 -10.81 15.22 16.25
N ILE A 298 -10.70 15.35 14.93
CA ILE A 298 -11.81 15.67 14.02
C ILE A 298 -12.78 14.49 13.95
N ASN A 299 -12.24 13.27 13.89
CA ASN A 299 -13.01 12.02 13.91
C ASN A 299 -14.08 11.89 12.80
N GLU A 300 -13.74 12.29 11.57
CA GLU A 300 -14.65 12.18 10.42
C GLU A 300 -15.09 10.72 10.16
N ASP A 301 -14.21 9.76 10.43
CA ASP A 301 -14.46 8.32 10.21
C ASP A 301 -15.18 7.63 11.39
N ASN A 302 -15.69 8.38 12.37
CA ASN A 302 -16.42 7.84 13.53
C ASN A 302 -15.69 6.76 14.34
N LEU A 303 -14.37 6.89 14.50
CA LEU A 303 -13.55 5.92 15.23
C LEU A 303 -14.01 5.75 16.69
N PRO A 304 -13.96 4.52 17.23
CA PRO A 304 -14.20 4.28 18.65
C PRO A 304 -13.29 5.11 19.54
N MET A 305 -13.77 5.51 20.72
CA MET A 305 -13.00 6.34 21.66
C MET A 305 -11.66 5.69 22.07
N PHE A 306 -11.64 4.36 22.20
CA PHE A 306 -10.41 3.61 22.42
C PHE A 306 -9.38 3.87 21.32
N ASN A 307 -9.78 3.75 20.04
CA ASN A 307 -8.89 3.94 18.89
C ASN A 307 -8.41 5.39 18.83
N ARG A 308 -9.29 6.36 19.07
CA ARG A 308 -8.92 7.79 19.12
C ARG A 308 -7.85 8.05 20.19
N CYS A 309 -8.05 7.52 21.40
CA CYS A 309 -7.06 7.62 22.48
C CYS A 309 -5.78 6.83 22.17
N GLY A 310 -5.90 5.68 21.51
CA GLY A 310 -4.78 4.86 21.05
C GLY A 310 -3.90 5.57 20.02
N VAL A 311 -4.51 6.30 19.07
CA VAL A 311 -3.80 7.16 18.12
C VAL A 311 -3.09 8.31 18.85
N MET A 312 -3.73 8.94 19.83
CA MET A 312 -3.10 9.99 20.64
C MET A 312 -1.88 9.47 21.42
N ALA A 313 -1.98 8.26 21.98
CA ALA A 313 -0.89 7.58 22.68
C ALA A 313 0.24 7.17 21.74
N LEU A 314 -0.07 6.68 20.55
CA LEU A 314 0.88 6.41 19.47
C LEU A 314 1.68 7.65 19.11
N VAL A 315 1.00 8.77 18.87
CA VAL A 315 1.65 10.05 18.54
C VAL A 315 2.53 10.54 19.70
N ALA A 316 2.06 10.43 20.95
CA ALA A 316 2.86 10.82 22.12
C ALA A 316 4.16 10.01 22.24
N ALA A 317 4.05 8.68 22.17
CA ALA A 317 5.20 7.80 22.24
C ALA A 317 6.17 8.05 21.09
N TYR A 318 5.65 8.22 19.88
CA TYR A 318 6.48 8.43 18.70
C TYR A 318 7.21 9.78 18.73
N LEU A 319 6.53 10.89 19.02
CA LEU A 319 7.17 12.20 19.08
C LEU A 319 8.16 12.31 20.25
N ASN A 320 7.88 11.63 21.37
CA ASN A 320 8.84 11.47 22.46
C ASN A 320 10.13 10.80 21.97
N PHE A 321 10.01 9.66 21.30
CA PHE A 321 11.15 8.94 20.72
C PHE A 321 11.88 9.78 19.66
N LEU A 322 11.16 10.36 18.70
CA LEU A 322 11.72 11.13 17.59
C LEU A 322 12.49 12.36 18.10
N SER A 323 11.94 13.09 19.07
CA SER A 323 12.57 14.30 19.59
C SER A 323 13.95 14.01 20.19
N GLN A 324 14.08 12.91 20.93
CA GLN A 324 15.34 12.45 21.50
C GLN A 324 16.30 11.94 20.40
N MET A 325 15.78 11.28 19.37
CA MET A 325 16.60 10.77 18.25
C MET A 325 17.21 11.88 17.38
N ILE A 326 16.52 13.00 17.20
CA ILE A 326 17.06 14.17 16.47
C ILE A 326 17.87 15.11 17.37
N ALA A 327 17.78 14.93 18.69
CA ALA A 327 18.53 15.67 19.71
C ALA A 327 18.43 17.20 19.60
N VAL A 328 17.27 17.73 19.17
CA VAL A 328 16.99 19.17 19.16
C VAL A 328 16.41 19.58 20.52
N PRO A 329 17.12 20.35 21.37
CA PRO A 329 16.71 20.58 22.75
C PRO A 329 15.35 21.28 22.88
N ALA A 330 15.07 22.30 22.06
CA ALA A 330 13.81 23.02 22.08
C ALA A 330 12.62 22.11 21.73
N PHE A 331 12.80 21.19 20.79
CA PHE A 331 11.76 20.22 20.42
C PHE A 331 11.54 19.18 21.53
N CYS A 332 12.61 18.68 22.14
CA CYS A 332 12.53 17.77 23.30
C CYS A 332 11.76 18.42 24.47
N GLN A 333 12.04 19.69 24.76
CA GLN A 333 11.34 20.46 25.81
C GLN A 333 9.85 20.63 25.49
N HIS A 334 9.51 20.98 24.25
CA HIS A 334 8.12 21.11 23.84
C HIS A 334 7.37 19.78 23.99
N VAL A 335 7.94 18.68 23.49
CA VAL A 335 7.32 17.35 23.57
C VAL A 335 7.17 16.89 25.03
N SER A 336 8.20 17.08 25.85
CA SER A 336 8.15 16.72 27.28
C SER A 336 7.06 17.49 28.02
N LYS A 337 6.90 18.79 27.74
CA LYS A 337 5.84 19.61 28.33
C LYS A 337 4.44 19.10 27.96
N VAL A 338 4.19 18.73 26.70
CA VAL A 338 2.89 18.17 26.29
C VAL A 338 2.61 16.84 27.00
N ILE A 339 3.63 15.98 27.13
CA ILE A 339 3.50 14.68 27.83
C ILE A 339 3.21 14.88 29.31
N GLU A 340 3.90 15.84 29.96
CA GLU A 340 3.66 16.19 31.36
C GLU A 340 2.22 16.69 31.58
N THR A 341 1.73 17.61 30.74
CA THR A 341 0.34 18.08 30.81
C THR A 341 -0.66 16.92 30.60
N ARG A 342 -0.41 16.03 29.61
CA ARG A 342 -1.24 14.83 29.41
C ARG A 342 -1.23 13.92 30.62
N SER A 343 -0.10 13.77 31.31
CA SER A 343 -0.02 12.92 32.50
C SER A 343 -0.90 13.41 33.66
N LEU A 344 -1.09 14.73 33.78
CA LEU A 344 -1.88 15.36 34.82
C LEU A 344 -3.37 15.43 34.47
N GLU A 345 -3.70 15.81 33.24
CA GLU A 345 -5.08 16.18 32.86
C GLU A 345 -5.78 15.15 31.96
N ALA A 346 -5.02 14.37 31.19
CA ALA A 346 -5.56 13.50 30.14
C ALA A 346 -4.71 12.23 29.97
N SER A 347 -4.54 11.46 31.05
CA SER A 347 -3.61 10.32 31.07
C SER A 347 -3.98 9.21 30.08
N TYR A 348 -5.23 9.12 29.64
CA TYR A 348 -5.71 8.24 28.57
C TYR A 348 -5.15 8.58 27.18
N PHE A 349 -4.47 9.73 26.99
CA PHE A 349 -3.69 10.02 25.78
C PHE A 349 -2.25 9.49 25.85
N LEU A 350 -1.89 8.75 26.91
CA LEU A 350 -0.58 8.15 27.07
C LEU A 350 -0.66 6.62 27.02
N PRO A 351 0.33 5.94 26.41
CA PRO A 351 0.34 4.49 26.27
C PRO A 351 0.16 3.74 27.60
N GLU A 352 0.77 4.25 28.67
CA GLU A 352 0.79 3.64 30.00
C GLU A 352 -0.60 3.55 30.63
N THR A 353 -1.58 4.30 30.14
CA THR A 353 -2.95 4.30 30.69
C THR A 353 -3.92 3.62 29.74
N ILE A 354 -3.90 3.97 28.45
CA ILE A 354 -4.90 3.51 27.48
C ILE A 354 -4.86 1.99 27.25
N PHE A 355 -3.67 1.41 27.31
CA PHE A 355 -3.45 -0.02 27.06
C PHE A 355 -3.46 -0.88 28.33
N LYS A 356 -3.95 -0.34 29.46
CA LYS A 356 -4.22 -1.13 30.67
C LYS A 356 -5.64 -1.72 30.61
N ASP A 357 -5.81 -2.92 31.19
CA ASP A 357 -7.09 -3.67 31.21
C ASP A 357 -8.31 -2.91 31.78
N LYS A 358 -8.09 -1.79 32.51
CA LYS A 358 -9.14 -0.97 33.14
C LYS A 358 -8.91 0.52 32.91
N CYS A 359 -8.80 0.95 31.65
CA CYS A 359 -8.71 2.37 31.31
C CYS A 359 -10.10 3.04 31.36
N ASN A 360 -10.21 4.15 32.09
CA ASN A 360 -11.40 5.01 32.04
C ASN A 360 -11.31 5.92 30.80
N LEU A 361 -12.09 5.61 29.77
CA LEU A 361 -12.15 6.41 28.55
C LEU A 361 -12.95 7.70 28.76
N PRO A 362 -12.53 8.83 28.17
CA PRO A 362 -13.29 10.07 28.22
C PRO A 362 -14.61 9.94 27.42
N LYS A 363 -15.62 10.74 27.78
CA LYS A 363 -16.91 10.76 27.07
C LYS A 363 -16.86 11.56 25.76
N SER A 364 -15.98 12.55 25.66
CA SER A 364 -15.77 13.39 24.47
C SER A 364 -14.37 13.99 24.50
N LEU A 365 -13.77 14.24 23.34
CA LEU A 365 -12.49 14.93 23.19
C LEU A 365 -12.64 16.45 22.92
N GLU A 366 -13.87 16.95 22.77
CA GLU A 366 -14.16 18.34 22.35
C GLU A 366 -13.81 19.39 23.41
N LYS A 367 -13.56 18.97 24.65
CA LYS A 367 -13.27 19.86 25.79
C LYS A 367 -11.77 20.01 26.08
N HIS A 368 -10.89 19.44 25.26
CA HIS A 368 -9.45 19.49 25.52
C HIS A 368 -8.82 20.81 25.10
N GLU A 369 -8.05 21.38 26.03
CA GLU A 369 -7.27 22.59 25.77
C GLU A 369 -6.17 22.32 24.75
N LYS A 370 -5.82 23.35 23.96
CA LYS A 370 -4.73 23.29 22.96
C LYS A 370 -3.39 22.85 23.54
N ASN A 371 -3.21 22.94 24.87
CA ASN A 371 -2.01 22.56 25.60
C ASN A 371 -1.78 21.04 25.65
N LEU A 372 -2.82 20.24 25.40
CA LEU A 372 -2.74 18.78 25.33
C LEU A 372 -2.33 18.27 23.96
N PHE A 373 -2.25 19.14 22.94
CA PHE A 373 -1.98 18.77 21.57
C PHE A 373 -0.60 19.22 21.11
N PHE A 374 -0.01 18.45 20.23
CA PHE A 374 1.19 18.83 19.51
C PHE A 374 0.79 19.83 18.42
N LEU A 375 1.14 21.10 18.59
CA LEU A 375 0.73 22.16 17.67
C LEU A 375 1.80 22.39 16.61
N THR A 376 1.40 22.42 15.33
CA THR A 376 2.31 22.59 14.19
C THR A 376 3.19 23.84 14.32
N ASN A 377 2.63 24.96 14.75
CA ASN A 377 3.38 26.20 14.94
C ASN A 377 4.44 26.09 16.06
N LYS A 378 4.13 25.42 17.18
CA LYS A 378 5.08 25.21 18.28
C LYS A 378 6.20 24.25 17.89
N ILE A 379 5.87 23.20 17.13
CA ILE A 379 6.88 22.30 16.57
C ILE A 379 7.78 23.05 15.58
N ALA A 380 7.19 23.84 14.68
CA ALA A 380 7.91 24.66 13.72
C ALA A 380 8.88 25.65 14.40
N GLU A 381 8.42 26.37 15.42
CA GLU A 381 9.24 27.24 16.26
C GLU A 381 10.41 26.47 16.91
N SER A 382 10.14 25.27 17.44
CA SER A 382 11.13 24.47 18.14
C SER A 382 12.22 23.84 17.24
N LEU A 383 11.92 23.66 15.96
CA LEU A 383 12.86 23.15 14.96
C LEU A 383 13.55 24.28 14.18
N GLY A 384 13.09 25.52 14.34
CA GLY A 384 13.67 26.70 13.71
C GLY A 384 15.17 26.80 13.96
N GLY A 385 15.95 27.06 12.90
CA GLY A 385 17.41 27.19 13.00
C GLY A 385 18.19 25.87 13.18
N SER A 386 17.52 24.71 13.19
CA SER A 386 18.16 23.40 13.39
C SER A 386 18.45 22.63 12.09
N GLY A 387 18.45 23.32 10.94
CA GLY A 387 18.71 22.72 9.61
C GLY A 387 17.53 22.01 8.95
N TYR A 388 16.42 21.80 9.67
CA TYR A 388 15.21 21.19 9.12
C TYR A 388 14.35 22.18 8.32
N SER A 389 13.75 21.73 7.21
CA SER A 389 12.84 22.54 6.39
C SER A 389 11.46 22.68 7.05
N VAL A 390 11.36 23.65 7.96
CA VAL A 390 10.15 23.96 8.73
C VAL A 390 8.98 24.42 7.84
N GLU A 391 9.26 25.03 6.69
CA GLU A 391 8.25 25.50 5.73
C GLU A 391 7.31 24.37 5.29
N ARG A 392 7.82 23.15 5.12
CA ARG A 392 7.03 21.98 4.72
C ARG A 392 6.04 21.51 5.79
N LEU A 393 6.25 21.86 7.07
CA LEU A 393 5.30 21.54 8.14
C LEU A 393 3.98 22.27 7.99
N SER A 394 3.96 23.41 7.29
CA SER A 394 2.73 24.16 7.00
C SER A 394 1.78 23.43 6.05
N VAL A 395 2.30 22.49 5.25
CA VAL A 395 1.51 21.67 4.33
C VAL A 395 1.08 20.41 5.07
N PRO A 396 -0.21 20.18 5.35
CA PRO A 396 -0.67 18.98 6.01
C PRO A 396 -0.27 17.72 5.24
N TYR A 397 -0.08 16.60 5.94
CA TYR A 397 0.08 15.32 5.27
C TYR A 397 -1.28 14.88 4.72
N VAL A 398 -1.32 14.51 3.43
CA VAL A 398 -2.50 13.95 2.77
C VAL A 398 -2.14 12.57 2.23
N PRO A 399 -2.84 11.49 2.64
CA PRO A 399 -2.60 10.17 2.08
C PRO A 399 -2.94 10.17 0.59
N GLN A 400 -1.97 9.81 -0.25
CA GLN A 400 -2.17 9.80 -1.70
C GLN A 400 -2.89 8.51 -2.11
N VAL A 401 -3.84 8.63 -3.03
CA VAL A 401 -4.63 7.51 -3.53
C VAL A 401 -3.79 6.71 -4.53
N THR A 402 -3.73 5.39 -4.38
CA THR A 402 -3.03 4.47 -5.29
C THR A 402 -3.95 4.07 -6.45
N ASP A 403 -3.39 3.57 -7.56
CA ASP A 403 -4.21 3.15 -8.71
C ASP A 403 -5.16 1.97 -8.39
N GLU A 404 -4.81 1.12 -7.42
CA GLU A 404 -5.73 0.09 -6.91
C GLU A 404 -6.97 0.70 -6.23
N ASP A 405 -6.83 1.76 -5.43
CA ASP A 405 -7.96 2.43 -4.79
C ASP A 405 -8.93 3.02 -5.82
N ARG A 406 -8.41 3.48 -6.98
CA ARG A 406 -9.23 3.98 -8.09
C ARG A 406 -10.06 2.86 -8.72
N LEU A 407 -9.52 1.65 -8.80
CA LEU A 407 -10.19 0.46 -9.33
C LEU A 407 -11.22 -0.10 -8.33
N SER A 408 -10.89 -0.10 -7.03
CA SER A 408 -11.82 -0.49 -5.96
C SER A 408 -12.98 0.50 -5.83
N ARG A 409 -12.73 1.82 -5.93
CA ARG A 409 -13.80 2.85 -5.95
C ARG A 409 -14.68 2.77 -7.19
N ARG A 410 -14.17 2.32 -8.34
CA ARG A 410 -15.00 2.07 -9.54
C ARG A 410 -16.08 1.00 -9.33
N LYS A 411 -15.97 0.14 -8.31
CA LYS A 411 -17.03 -0.82 -7.95
C LYS A 411 -18.11 -0.26 -7.01
N SER A 412 -17.87 0.91 -6.41
CA SER A 412 -18.80 1.59 -5.50
C SER A 412 -19.53 2.78 -6.16
N ILE A 413 -19.42 2.96 -7.48
CA ILE A 413 -19.97 4.11 -8.20
C ILE A 413 -21.25 3.73 -8.98
N VAL A 414 -22.25 3.22 -8.27
CA VAL A 414 -23.63 3.30 -8.78
C VAL A 414 -24.32 4.59 -8.31
N ASP A 415 -23.75 5.32 -7.34
CA ASP A 415 -24.27 6.63 -6.93
C ASP A 415 -23.13 7.63 -6.70
N THR A 416 -22.65 8.24 -7.78
CA THR A 416 -22.15 9.64 -7.90
C THR A 416 -21.32 9.78 -9.18
N VAL A 417 -21.97 10.13 -10.29
CA VAL A 417 -21.23 10.54 -11.50
C VAL A 417 -20.82 12.00 -11.33
N SER A 418 -19.56 12.23 -11.00
CA SER A 418 -18.91 13.53 -11.16
C SER A 418 -18.79 13.81 -12.67
N ILE A 419 -19.61 14.72 -13.17
CA ILE A 419 -19.57 15.20 -14.55
C ILE A 419 -18.36 16.12 -14.67
N GLN A 420 -17.30 15.66 -15.35
CA GLN A 420 -16.29 16.55 -15.90
C GLN A 420 -16.91 17.27 -17.11
N VAL A 421 -17.22 18.56 -16.93
CA VAL A 421 -17.57 19.46 -18.01
C VAL A 421 -16.26 20.03 -18.56
N ASP A 422 -15.79 19.50 -19.68
CA ASP A 422 -14.76 20.18 -20.48
C ASP A 422 -15.40 21.39 -21.17
N ILE A 423 -15.13 22.59 -20.64
CA ILE A 423 -15.36 23.85 -21.34
C ILE A 423 -14.05 24.21 -22.06
N LEU A 424 -13.96 23.83 -23.33
CA LEU A 424 -12.97 24.41 -24.26
C LEU A 424 -13.65 25.56 -25.02
N PRO A 425 -13.13 26.80 -24.96
CA PRO A 425 -13.61 27.88 -25.82
C PRO A 425 -13.14 27.63 -27.26
N GLY A 426 -14.10 27.47 -28.17
CA GLY A 426 -13.83 27.35 -29.60
C GLY A 426 -13.57 28.71 -30.23
N ASN A 427 -12.36 28.93 -30.74
CA ASN A 427 -12.07 30.00 -31.69
C ASN A 427 -12.44 29.53 -33.10
N ASN A 428 -13.56 30.03 -33.62
CA ASN A 428 -13.81 30.11 -35.06
C ASN A 428 -13.66 31.59 -35.46
N THR A 429 -12.66 31.89 -36.26
CA THR A 429 -12.60 33.13 -37.04
C THR A 429 -13.28 32.90 -38.38
N GLU A 430 -14.33 33.65 -38.69
CA GLU A 430 -14.34 34.59 -39.83
C GLU A 430 -15.58 35.51 -39.80
N ASP A 431 -15.27 36.82 -39.82
CA ASP A 431 -16.02 37.95 -40.38
C ASP A 431 -17.39 38.38 -39.83
N LYS A 432 -17.39 39.36 -38.89
CA LYS A 432 -17.62 40.80 -39.19
C LYS A 432 -17.96 41.63 -37.94
N ALA A 433 -17.29 42.79 -37.89
CA ALA A 433 -17.69 44.08 -37.31
C ALA A 433 -17.80 44.24 -35.78
N ASP A 434 -17.19 45.34 -35.32
CA ASP A 434 -17.16 45.85 -33.96
C ASP A 434 -18.48 45.77 -33.19
N SER A 435 -18.43 45.19 -32.00
CA SER A 435 -19.11 45.75 -30.83
C SER A 435 -18.35 45.33 -29.57
N THR A 436 -17.67 46.28 -28.94
CA THR A 436 -17.25 46.18 -27.54
C THR A 436 -18.50 45.97 -26.69
N GLU A 437 -18.75 44.73 -26.24
CA GLU A 437 -19.84 44.44 -25.31
C GLU A 437 -19.41 44.86 -23.89
N GLU A 438 -19.92 46.03 -23.47
CA GLU A 438 -19.95 46.42 -22.06
C GLU A 438 -20.84 45.45 -21.28
N ILE A 439 -20.27 44.83 -20.24
CA ILE A 439 -21.00 43.94 -19.33
C ILE A 439 -22.05 44.78 -18.57
N THR A 440 -23.30 44.66 -18.97
CA THR A 440 -24.44 45.32 -18.31
C THR A 440 -25.01 44.47 -17.17
N PHE A 441 -25.56 45.14 -16.16
CA PHE A 441 -26.15 44.52 -14.96
C PHE A 441 -27.24 43.47 -15.27
N GLU A 442 -27.91 43.61 -16.41
CA GLU A 442 -28.94 42.67 -16.88
C GLU A 442 -28.35 41.33 -17.34
N ALA A 443 -27.13 41.32 -17.90
CA ALA A 443 -26.41 40.10 -18.26
C ALA A 443 -25.98 39.31 -17.01
N LEU A 444 -25.54 40.01 -15.97
CA LEU A 444 -25.21 39.39 -14.68
C LEU A 444 -26.45 38.87 -13.95
N LYS A 445 -27.60 39.55 -14.05
CA LYS A 445 -28.86 39.09 -13.47
C LYS A 445 -29.35 37.79 -14.14
N LYS A 446 -29.20 37.69 -15.46
CA LYS A 446 -29.61 36.50 -16.23
C LYS A 446 -28.74 35.28 -15.97
N ALA A 447 -27.48 35.47 -15.60
CA ALA A 447 -26.56 34.39 -15.23
C ALA A 447 -26.84 33.79 -13.83
N ILE A 448 -27.60 34.49 -12.98
CA ILE A 448 -27.93 34.04 -11.62
C ILE A 448 -29.23 33.21 -11.61
N ASP A 449 -30.13 33.40 -12.57
CA ASP A 449 -31.37 32.63 -12.71
C ASP A 449 -31.13 31.27 -13.41
N ASN A 450 -30.46 30.34 -12.72
CA ASN A 450 -29.98 29.05 -13.25
C ASN A 450 -31.04 27.93 -13.38
N ASN A 451 -32.31 28.15 -13.03
CA ASN A 451 -33.30 27.07 -12.96
C ASN A 451 -33.79 26.55 -14.32
N GLY A 452 -33.64 27.32 -15.41
CA GLY A 452 -34.10 26.92 -16.75
C GLY A 452 -33.12 26.05 -17.55
N LEU A 453 -31.82 26.21 -17.30
CA LEU A 453 -30.77 25.49 -18.04
C LEU A 453 -30.65 24.03 -17.56
N GLU A 454 -30.78 23.80 -16.25
CA GLU A 454 -30.74 22.46 -15.65
C GLU A 454 -31.90 21.56 -16.12
N GLU A 455 -33.12 22.09 -16.22
CA GLU A 455 -34.29 21.36 -16.75
C GLU A 455 -34.07 20.97 -18.22
N GLN A 456 -33.53 21.87 -19.03
CA GLN A 456 -33.26 21.62 -20.44
C GLN A 456 -32.15 20.59 -20.64
N GLU A 457 -31.14 20.59 -19.77
CA GLU A 457 -30.07 19.61 -19.78
C GLU A 457 -30.53 18.24 -19.27
N LYS A 458 -31.40 18.22 -18.26
CA LYS A 458 -32.03 17.00 -17.72
C LYS A 458 -32.93 16.33 -18.76
N GLU A 459 -33.68 17.11 -19.54
CA GLU A 459 -34.50 16.59 -20.63
C GLU A 459 -33.62 16.03 -21.78
N LYS A 460 -32.52 16.72 -22.14
CA LYS A 460 -31.54 16.18 -23.09
C LYS A 460 -30.94 14.86 -22.62
N ARG A 461 -30.58 14.74 -21.34
CA ARG A 461 -30.06 13.50 -20.74
C ARG A 461 -31.10 12.39 -20.77
N ARG A 462 -32.38 12.70 -20.51
CA ARG A 462 -33.48 11.73 -20.60
C ARG A 462 -33.64 11.17 -22.01
N LEU A 463 -33.60 12.04 -23.03
CA LEU A 463 -33.71 11.64 -24.44
C LEU A 463 -32.54 10.75 -24.89
N VAL A 464 -31.33 11.01 -24.40
CA VAL A 464 -30.16 10.17 -24.69
C VAL A 464 -30.33 8.79 -24.07
N ILE A 465 -30.73 8.71 -22.80
CA ILE A 465 -30.94 7.43 -22.10
C ILE A 465 -32.04 6.61 -22.78
N GLU A 466 -33.16 7.24 -23.13
CA GLU A 466 -34.26 6.57 -23.84
C GLU A 466 -33.79 6.03 -25.20
N LYS A 467 -32.96 6.78 -25.92
CA LYS A 467 -32.39 6.35 -27.19
C LYS A 467 -31.47 5.13 -27.05
N PHE A 468 -30.61 5.10 -26.03
CA PHE A 468 -29.73 3.94 -25.77
C PHE A 468 -30.49 2.70 -25.28
N GLN A 469 -31.67 2.87 -24.67
CA GLN A 469 -32.51 1.75 -24.22
C GLN A 469 -33.42 1.19 -25.31
N LYS A 470 -33.85 2.01 -26.27
CA LYS A 470 -34.85 1.62 -27.29
C LYS A 470 -34.31 1.45 -28.71
N ALA A 471 -33.14 2.01 -29.03
CA ALA A 471 -32.58 1.90 -30.38
C ALA A 471 -31.91 0.52 -30.61
N PRO A 472 -32.05 -0.07 -31.81
CA PRO A 472 -31.37 -1.31 -32.17
C PRO A 472 -29.85 -1.11 -32.19
N PHE A 473 -29.12 -2.16 -31.83
CA PHE A 473 -27.67 -2.12 -31.62
C PHE A 473 -26.90 -1.63 -32.86
N GLU A 474 -27.34 -2.03 -34.06
CA GLU A 474 -26.76 -1.60 -35.34
C GLU A 474 -26.79 -0.08 -35.53
N GLU A 475 -27.85 0.60 -35.06
CA GLU A 475 -27.95 2.05 -35.17
C GLU A 475 -27.00 2.76 -34.19
N ILE A 476 -26.85 2.21 -32.97
CA ILE A 476 -25.93 2.73 -31.96
C ILE A 476 -24.47 2.53 -32.40
N ALA A 477 -24.16 1.36 -32.98
CA ALA A 477 -22.83 1.04 -33.52
C ALA A 477 -22.46 1.99 -34.67
N ALA A 478 -23.36 2.18 -35.63
CA ALA A 478 -23.14 3.11 -36.75
C ALA A 478 -22.92 4.56 -36.27
N GLN A 479 -23.63 5.02 -35.23
CA GLN A 479 -23.42 6.35 -34.66
C GLN A 479 -22.07 6.49 -33.94
N CYS A 480 -21.61 5.44 -33.26
CA CYS A 480 -20.29 5.44 -32.63
C CYS A 480 -19.17 5.44 -33.68
N GLU A 481 -19.33 4.66 -34.74
CA GLU A 481 -18.38 4.59 -35.85
C GLU A 481 -18.30 5.93 -36.61
N THR A 482 -19.44 6.59 -36.84
CA THR A 482 -19.48 7.91 -37.48
C THR A 482 -18.76 8.97 -36.63
N LYS A 483 -18.92 8.93 -35.29
CA LYS A 483 -18.21 9.83 -34.37
C LYS A 483 -16.71 9.52 -34.27
N ALA A 484 -16.34 8.24 -34.30
CA ALA A 484 -14.94 7.83 -34.32
C ALA A 484 -14.25 8.30 -35.60
N ASN A 485 -14.92 8.18 -36.75
CA ASN A 485 -14.42 8.68 -38.03
C ASN A 485 -14.25 10.20 -38.03
N LEU A 486 -15.22 10.95 -37.49
CA LEU A 486 -15.10 12.42 -37.36
C LEU A 486 -13.93 12.82 -36.47
N LEU A 487 -13.70 12.10 -35.36
CA LEU A 487 -12.56 12.33 -34.49
C LEU A 487 -11.24 12.03 -35.23
N HIS A 488 -11.20 10.95 -35.98
CA HIS A 488 -10.04 10.55 -36.76
C HIS A 488 -9.72 11.58 -37.86
N ASP A 489 -10.73 12.08 -38.56
CA ASP A 489 -10.58 13.14 -39.57
C ASP A 489 -10.07 14.45 -38.96
N ARG A 490 -10.54 14.80 -37.75
CA ARG A 490 -10.03 15.98 -37.02
C ARG A 490 -8.59 15.80 -36.57
N LEU A 491 -8.22 14.62 -36.09
CA LEU A 491 -6.84 14.31 -35.72
C LEU A 491 -5.92 14.31 -36.94
N ALA A 492 -6.39 13.80 -38.09
CA ALA A 492 -5.66 13.84 -39.34
C ALA A 492 -5.44 15.28 -39.83
N GLN A 493 -6.46 16.14 -39.74
CA GLN A 493 -6.32 17.58 -40.04
C GLN A 493 -5.28 18.27 -39.14
N ILE A 494 -5.29 17.96 -37.84
CA ILE A 494 -4.32 18.52 -36.89
C ILE A 494 -2.91 18.03 -37.23
N LEU A 495 -2.74 16.76 -37.57
CA LEU A 495 -1.45 16.21 -37.98
C LEU A 495 -0.94 16.87 -39.27
N GLU A 496 -1.78 17.04 -40.29
CA GLU A 496 -1.41 17.71 -41.54
C GLU A 496 -0.99 19.17 -41.32
N LEU A 497 -1.67 19.88 -40.42
CA LEU A 497 -1.30 21.24 -40.03
C LEU A 497 0.04 21.31 -39.29
N THR A 498 0.43 20.24 -38.60
CA THR A 498 1.66 20.17 -37.80
C THR A 498 2.87 19.71 -38.62
N ILE A 499 2.66 19.00 -39.74
CA ILE A 499 3.73 18.42 -40.57
C ILE A 499 4.19 19.37 -41.70
N ARG A 500 3.50 20.49 -41.98
CA ARG A 500 3.99 21.48 -42.95
C ARG A 500 5.15 22.31 -42.36
N PRO A 501 6.36 22.30 -42.95
CA PRO A 501 7.39 23.27 -42.60
C PRO A 501 6.98 24.67 -43.10
N PRO A 502 7.35 25.76 -42.40
CA PRO A 502 7.03 27.12 -42.84
C PRO A 502 7.76 27.46 -44.16
N PRO A 503 7.17 28.28 -45.05
CA PRO A 503 7.82 28.68 -46.28
C PRO A 503 9.02 29.60 -45.95
N SER A 504 10.21 29.23 -46.41
CA SER A 504 11.41 30.06 -46.27
C SER A 504 11.43 31.18 -47.33
N PRO A 505 11.85 32.41 -46.98
CA PRO A 505 11.89 33.53 -47.90
C PRO A 505 13.23 33.50 -48.64
N SER A 506 13.28 32.85 -49.81
CA SER A 506 14.19 33.18 -50.93
C SER A 506 14.13 32.12 -52.04
N GLY A 507 13.83 32.56 -53.25
CA GLY A 507 14.47 32.03 -54.46
C GLY A 507 13.82 30.82 -55.17
N THR A 508 13.00 31.14 -56.17
CA THR A 508 12.87 30.44 -57.46
C THR A 508 12.01 29.16 -57.51
N MET A 509 10.92 29.28 -58.28
CA MET A 509 10.05 28.18 -58.68
C MET A 509 10.69 27.30 -59.75
N THR A 510 10.60 25.98 -59.57
CA THR A 510 10.53 25.01 -60.68
C THR A 510 9.56 23.89 -60.30
N ILE A 511 8.44 23.85 -61.01
CA ILE A 511 7.44 22.78 -61.01
C ILE A 511 8.02 21.60 -61.79
N THR A 512 8.05 20.40 -61.22
CA THR A 512 7.83 19.15 -61.98
C THR A 512 7.16 18.10 -61.09
N ALA A 513 6.18 17.43 -61.69
CA ALA A 513 5.26 16.48 -61.09
C ALA A 513 5.91 15.14 -60.72
N GLY A 514 5.40 14.49 -59.67
CA GLY A 514 5.66 13.08 -59.41
C GLY A 514 5.37 12.66 -57.97
N HIS A 515 4.48 11.68 -57.81
CA HIS A 515 4.09 11.07 -56.54
C HIS A 515 5.30 10.45 -55.81
N ALA A 516 5.52 10.80 -54.55
CA ALA A 516 6.50 10.13 -53.70
C ALA A 516 5.78 9.25 -52.65
N HIS A 517 5.86 7.93 -52.87
CA HIS A 517 5.53 6.91 -51.88
C HIS A 517 6.42 7.07 -50.64
N TYR A 518 5.83 7.22 -49.45
CA TYR A 518 6.56 7.05 -48.19
C TYR A 518 6.59 5.58 -47.81
N GLN A 519 7.75 4.94 -47.99
CA GLN A 519 8.06 3.63 -47.44
C GLN A 519 8.40 3.79 -45.95
N SER A 520 7.68 3.09 -45.08
CA SER A 520 7.91 3.07 -43.63
C SER A 520 9.23 2.40 -43.29
N VAL A 521 10.15 3.12 -42.62
CA VAL A 521 11.39 2.56 -42.07
C VAL A 521 11.13 2.03 -40.66
N PRO A 522 11.46 0.76 -40.32
CA PRO A 522 11.27 0.23 -38.98
C PRO A 522 12.25 0.84 -37.98
N VAL A 523 11.75 1.16 -36.79
CA VAL A 523 12.54 1.65 -35.65
C VAL A 523 13.25 0.46 -35.00
N TYR A 524 14.49 0.16 -35.40
CA TYR A 524 15.53 -0.38 -34.52
C TYR A 524 16.90 -0.40 -35.23
N GLU A 525 17.69 0.66 -35.07
CA GLU A 525 19.16 0.57 -35.09
C GLU A 525 19.70 1.74 -34.24
N MET A 526 19.75 1.54 -32.91
CA MET A 526 20.57 2.36 -32.03
C MET A 526 22.03 1.93 -32.21
N LYS A 527 22.84 2.73 -32.92
CA LYS A 527 24.30 2.64 -32.86
C LYS A 527 24.83 3.65 -31.84
N PHE A 528 25.41 3.15 -30.76
CA PHE A 528 26.23 3.92 -29.83
C PHE A 528 27.50 4.43 -30.55
N PRO A 529 27.94 5.68 -30.34
CA PRO A 529 29.26 6.12 -30.74
C PRO A 529 30.24 6.02 -29.55
N ASP A 530 31.10 5.01 -29.60
CA ASP A 530 32.34 4.97 -28.83
C ASP A 530 33.48 5.57 -29.68
N LEU A 531 34.12 6.62 -29.14
CA LEU A 531 35.56 6.91 -29.14
C LEU A 531 36.24 7.18 -30.52
N CYS A 532 36.92 8.31 -30.77
CA CYS A 532 38.20 8.70 -30.13
C CYS A 532 38.75 10.05 -30.68
N VAL A 533 39.38 10.85 -29.78
CA VAL A 533 40.71 11.54 -29.91
C VAL A 533 40.82 12.71 -30.91
N TYR A 534 41.21 13.95 -30.53
CA TYR A 534 42.44 14.39 -29.85
C TYR A 534 42.21 15.40 -28.71
#